data_AF-A0A1R3J7A2-F1
#
_entry.id   AF-A0A1R3J7A2-F1
#
_cell.length_a   1.000
_cell.length_b   1.000
_cell.length_c   1.000
_cell.angle_alpha   90.00
_cell.angle_beta   90.00
_cell.angle_gamma   90.00
#
_symmetry.space_group_name_H-M   'P 1'
#
loop_
_entity.id
_entity.type
_entity.pdbx_description
1 polymer ?
#
loop_
_entity_poly.entity_id
_entity_poly.type
_entity_poly.pdbx_seq_one_letter_code
_entity_poly.pdbx_strand_id
1 'polypeptide(L)'
;MESEKWATLLFRKWCMIVTSLLLLITHGSHCFYVPHDFQKGDLLEVKMNELTSFVTLVPYPFYSLPYYRPTKMGSSEIHNHSQEEDNGHPVETSPHVFKMREPQECKVLRRIILDAKSTKEIKEKIQYEYFVNMMLDDLPLVYQMPLLDNVESPDWLGFPVGYYGTFAGTNKEVYFIYNHLAFTVNYHRDLETDSARIVGFEVTPLSIKHKYEGKWNNNTRLMTCSSKEEVSYLESSPQEMKEEEEIIFTYDVEFKETNLKWASRWDAYLLMRHRKAQWLSIISSLTIVLLLSGMVAMVMLRTIYCDMSKYDELDSQEEALEKTGWKLVHGDVFRPPSNSDLLCVFIGTGVQISGMIISIVILAIFGILSPSNRGFLITAMLCLYVLMGVVAGYASAQLYKKFKGIKSWKRIALGTALMFPVIVFAIFIVLNSILLSKKCSRAVPYGTIFPLALLLFGISTSLVYVGSFFGFKKPMIEDPVKTNSIPSQIPKRAWYMNPVFSILIGGILPFGAVFNEVVFILVSICLNQRRLSMVVEVFSHLGLLGSLLFPLLFILLLTKPDKRD
;
A
#
# COMPACT_ATOMS: atom_id res chain seq x y z
N MET A 1 45.80 -14.56 10.90
CA MET A 1 45.97 -13.12 11.21
C MET A 1 46.02 -12.24 9.96
N GLU A 2 46.66 -12.67 8.87
CA GLU A 2 46.77 -11.88 7.63
C GLU A 2 45.50 -11.95 6.75
N SER A 3 44.83 -13.11 6.67
CA SER A 3 43.54 -13.25 5.95
C SER A 3 42.39 -12.47 6.59
N GLU A 4 42.38 -12.32 7.93
CA GLU A 4 41.41 -11.49 8.65
C GLU A 4 41.64 -10.00 8.39
N LYS A 5 42.89 -9.57 8.20
CA LYS A 5 43.23 -8.18 7.84
C LYS A 5 42.76 -7.85 6.43
N TRP A 6 42.94 -8.76 5.47
CA TRP A 6 42.42 -8.59 4.11
C TRP A 6 40.89 -8.61 4.04
N ALA A 7 40.24 -9.51 4.78
CA ALA A 7 38.78 -9.57 4.87
C ALA A 7 38.18 -8.30 5.51
N THR A 8 38.80 -7.77 6.57
CA THR A 8 38.36 -6.51 7.19
C THR A 8 38.62 -5.30 6.31
N LEU A 9 39.69 -5.28 5.52
CA LEU A 9 39.98 -4.21 4.57
C LEU A 9 39.00 -4.19 3.38
N LEU A 10 38.72 -5.37 2.80
CA LEU A 10 37.75 -5.54 1.73
C LEU A 10 36.34 -5.19 2.21
N PHE A 11 35.98 -5.62 3.42
CA PHE A 11 34.72 -5.30 4.06
C PHE A 11 34.57 -3.79 4.32
N ARG A 12 35.64 -3.12 4.77
CA ARG A 12 35.63 -1.67 5.01
C ARG A 12 35.50 -0.88 3.71
N LYS A 13 36.16 -1.32 2.63
CA LYS A 13 35.97 -0.75 1.28
C LYS A 13 34.55 -0.99 0.77
N TRP A 14 34.01 -2.18 0.97
CA TRP A 14 32.65 -2.54 0.58
C TRP A 14 31.60 -1.73 1.35
N CYS A 15 31.75 -1.57 2.67
CA CYS A 15 30.92 -0.67 3.48
C CYS A 15 30.98 0.78 2.99
N MET A 16 32.18 1.30 2.68
CA MET A 16 32.30 2.67 2.16
C MET A 16 31.61 2.85 0.81
N ILE A 17 31.71 1.86 -0.07
CA ILE A 17 31.00 1.86 -1.37
C ILE A 17 29.49 1.85 -1.14
N VAL A 18 28.99 1.02 -0.22
CA VAL A 18 27.56 0.91 0.07
C VAL A 18 27.01 2.16 0.75
N THR A 19 27.74 2.74 1.71
CA THR A 19 27.35 4.03 2.32
C THR A 19 27.40 5.16 1.31
N SER A 20 28.39 5.17 0.40
CA SER A 20 28.45 6.15 -0.69
C SER A 20 27.29 5.96 -1.68
N LEU A 21 26.90 4.72 -1.98
CA LEU A 21 25.75 4.42 -2.84
C LEU A 21 24.43 4.87 -2.19
N LEU A 22 24.28 4.63 -0.88
CA LEU A 22 23.13 5.12 -0.11
C LEU A 22 23.07 6.64 -0.06
N LEU A 23 24.21 7.31 0.13
CA LEU A 23 24.32 8.77 0.14
C LEU A 23 24.03 9.39 -1.23
N LEU A 24 24.42 8.72 -2.32
CA LEU A 24 24.07 9.10 -3.69
C LEU A 24 22.57 8.99 -3.94
N ILE A 25 21.90 7.97 -3.39
CA ILE A 25 20.43 7.82 -3.48
C ILE A 25 19.72 8.95 -2.69
N THR A 26 20.30 9.43 -1.59
CA THR A 26 19.72 10.54 -0.80
C THR A 26 19.96 11.93 -1.36
N HIS A 27 20.95 12.12 -2.25
CA HIS A 27 21.29 13.44 -2.78
C HIS A 27 20.35 13.95 -3.90
N GLY A 28 19.45 13.10 -4.41
CA GLY A 28 18.50 13.46 -5.47
C GLY A 28 17.11 13.89 -5.00
N SER A 29 16.78 13.75 -3.72
CA SER A 29 15.44 14.03 -3.21
C SER A 29 15.32 15.47 -2.70
N HIS A 30 14.80 16.35 -3.55
CA HIS A 30 14.15 17.58 -3.08
C HIS A 30 13.03 17.16 -2.10
N CYS A 31 13.33 17.18 -0.80
CA CYS A 31 12.51 16.60 0.26
C CYS A 31 11.28 17.45 0.61
N PHE A 32 11.14 18.64 0.01
CA PHE A 32 10.02 19.54 0.24
C PHE A 32 9.12 19.61 -0.98
N TYR A 33 7.86 19.27 -0.77
CA TYR A 33 6.80 19.46 -1.74
C TYR A 33 6.51 20.96 -1.85
N VAL A 34 7.03 21.60 -2.90
CA VAL A 34 6.87 23.03 -3.15
C VAL A 34 5.59 23.25 -3.98
N PRO A 35 4.73 24.21 -3.62
CA PRO A 35 3.56 24.55 -4.44
C PRO A 35 3.98 25.06 -5.81
N HIS A 36 3.31 24.60 -6.87
CA HIS A 36 3.43 25.17 -8.21
C HIS A 36 2.44 26.33 -8.35
N ASP A 37 2.97 27.50 -8.69
CA ASP A 37 2.21 28.72 -8.95
C ASP A 37 2.03 28.89 -10.46
N PHE A 38 0.79 28.98 -10.94
CA PHE A 38 0.47 29.10 -12.36
C PHE A 38 -0.02 30.51 -12.70
N GLN A 39 0.42 31.05 -13.82
CA GLN A 39 -0.06 32.30 -14.41
C GLN A 39 -1.18 32.04 -15.42
N LYS A 40 -1.88 33.10 -15.85
CA LYS A 40 -2.93 32.97 -16.89
C LYS A 40 -2.29 32.58 -18.21
N GLY A 41 -2.86 31.58 -18.88
CA GLY A 41 -2.40 31.07 -20.17
C GLY A 41 -1.31 29.99 -20.06
N ASP A 42 -0.80 29.72 -18.86
CA ASP A 42 0.16 28.64 -18.64
C ASP A 42 -0.44 27.30 -19.03
N LEU A 43 0.41 26.44 -19.61
CA LEU A 43 0.00 25.11 -20.05
C LEU A 43 -0.07 24.19 -18.83
N LEU A 44 -1.23 23.59 -18.59
CA LEU A 44 -1.38 22.62 -17.52
C LEU A 44 -1.29 21.20 -18.11
N GLU A 45 -0.34 20.43 -17.59
CA GLU A 45 -0.16 19.05 -17.99
C GLU A 45 -1.12 18.13 -17.23
N VAL A 46 -2.12 17.64 -17.95
CA VAL A 46 -2.97 16.56 -17.44
C VAL A 46 -2.22 15.24 -17.65
N LYS A 47 -2.00 14.54 -16.55
CA LYS A 47 -1.30 13.26 -16.48
C LYS A 47 -2.32 12.12 -16.37
N MET A 48 -2.07 11.01 -17.04
CA MET A 48 -2.89 9.81 -17.02
C MET A 48 -2.15 8.68 -16.30
N ASN A 49 -2.88 7.94 -15.47
CA ASN A 49 -2.31 6.83 -14.71
C ASN A 49 -2.70 5.48 -15.34
N GLU A 50 -3.77 4.87 -14.86
CA GLU A 50 -4.20 3.53 -15.23
C GLU A 50 -5.73 3.41 -15.21
N LEU A 51 -6.23 2.44 -15.97
CA LEU A 51 -7.61 1.98 -15.90
C LEU A 51 -7.74 1.03 -14.71
N THR A 52 -8.61 1.36 -13.75
CA THR A 52 -8.88 0.51 -12.56
C THR A 52 -10.33 0.08 -12.55
N SER A 53 -10.62 -1.11 -12.01
CA SER A 53 -11.98 -1.63 -11.91
C SER A 53 -12.32 -1.94 -10.46
N PHE A 54 -13.59 -1.76 -10.08
CA PHE A 54 -14.11 -2.18 -8.78
C PHE A 54 -14.42 -3.68 -8.73
N VAL A 55 -14.62 -4.29 -9.90
CA VAL A 55 -14.99 -5.70 -10.07
C VAL A 55 -13.74 -6.59 -10.22
N THR A 56 -12.69 -6.08 -10.86
CA THR A 56 -11.49 -6.87 -11.21
C THR A 56 -10.22 -6.25 -10.64
N LEU A 57 -9.32 -7.09 -10.11
CA LEU A 57 -8.06 -6.69 -9.47
C LEU A 57 -6.96 -6.23 -10.45
N VAL A 58 -7.22 -6.30 -11.76
CA VAL A 58 -6.20 -6.14 -12.81
C VAL A 58 -6.33 -4.78 -13.48
N PRO A 59 -5.38 -3.86 -13.28
CA PRO A 59 -5.37 -2.59 -13.97
C PRO A 59 -4.71 -2.67 -15.34
N TYR A 60 -5.15 -1.82 -16.26
CA TYR A 60 -4.62 -1.73 -17.61
C TYR A 60 -4.09 -0.32 -17.89
N PRO A 61 -3.05 -0.17 -18.74
CA PRO A 61 -2.57 1.15 -19.10
C PRO A 61 -3.67 1.92 -19.85
N PHE A 62 -3.66 3.25 -19.77
CA PHE A 62 -4.67 4.09 -20.41
C PHE A 62 -4.79 3.82 -21.92
N TYR A 63 -3.66 3.77 -22.63
CA TYR A 63 -3.61 3.46 -24.07
C TYR A 63 -3.80 1.96 -24.41
N SER A 64 -4.28 1.13 -23.48
CA SER A 64 -4.81 -0.19 -23.84
C SER A 64 -6.12 -0.07 -24.63
N LEU A 65 -6.88 0.99 -24.37
CA LEU A 65 -8.02 1.40 -25.18
C LEU A 65 -7.53 2.22 -26.38
N PRO A 66 -8.29 2.26 -27.50
CA PRO A 66 -7.89 2.94 -28.74
C PRO A 66 -7.95 4.48 -28.62
N TYR A 67 -7.53 5.03 -27.48
CA TYR A 67 -7.32 6.46 -27.29
C TYR A 67 -6.06 6.93 -28.04
N TYR A 68 -6.04 8.22 -28.40
CA TYR A 68 -4.92 8.80 -29.13
C TYR A 68 -3.70 8.98 -28.23
N ARG A 69 -2.58 8.31 -28.55
CA ARG A 69 -1.28 8.59 -27.94
C ARG A 69 -0.61 9.78 -28.65
N PRO A 70 -0.35 10.91 -27.96
CA PRO A 70 0.32 12.05 -28.57
C PRO A 70 1.76 11.69 -28.97
N THR A 71 2.11 11.92 -30.22
CA THR A 71 3.48 11.77 -30.75
C THR A 71 4.32 12.97 -30.34
N LYS A 72 4.85 12.97 -29.11
CA LYS A 72 5.87 13.88 -28.56
C LYS A 72 5.55 15.40 -28.65
N MET A 73 5.27 16.01 -27.50
CA MET A 73 5.54 17.44 -27.28
C MET A 73 7.06 17.69 -27.46
N GLY A 74 7.45 18.88 -27.92
CA GLY A 74 8.80 19.22 -28.41
C GLY A 74 10.00 18.72 -27.59
N SER A 75 11.09 18.45 -28.31
CA SER A 75 12.35 17.82 -27.90
C SER A 75 13.23 18.59 -26.90
N SER A 76 12.66 19.33 -25.94
CA SER A 76 13.44 20.09 -24.94
C SER A 76 13.24 19.64 -23.49
N GLU A 77 12.38 18.66 -23.20
CA GLU A 77 12.14 18.19 -21.81
C GLU A 77 12.28 16.68 -21.62
N ILE A 78 12.90 15.97 -22.58
CA ILE A 78 13.13 14.52 -22.49
C ILE A 78 14.06 14.16 -21.30
N HIS A 79 14.74 15.13 -20.69
CA HIS A 79 15.62 14.87 -19.55
C HIS A 79 14.93 14.72 -18.19
N ASN A 80 13.64 15.09 -18.04
CA ASN A 80 12.94 14.95 -16.75
C ASN A 80 11.65 14.12 -16.81
N HIS A 81 11.05 13.92 -18.00
CA HIS A 81 9.74 13.24 -18.15
C HIS A 81 9.76 11.72 -17.95
N SER A 82 10.93 11.12 -17.69
CA SER A 82 11.09 9.67 -17.52
C SER A 82 11.32 9.25 -16.06
N GLN A 83 11.15 10.15 -15.09
CA GLN A 83 11.44 9.85 -13.67
C GLN A 83 10.23 9.97 -12.72
N GLU A 84 9.07 10.44 -13.19
CA GLU A 84 7.85 10.42 -12.36
C GLU A 84 7.15 9.07 -12.45
N GLU A 85 7.55 8.17 -11.55
CA GLU A 85 6.91 6.88 -11.38
C GLU A 85 5.84 6.96 -10.28
N ASP A 86 4.59 6.68 -10.65
CA ASP A 86 3.54 6.47 -9.64
C ASP A 86 3.57 5.01 -9.20
N ASN A 87 4.04 4.74 -7.98
CA ASN A 87 4.28 3.38 -7.46
C ASN A 87 5.19 2.48 -8.35
N GLY A 88 6.09 3.07 -9.15
CA GLY A 88 6.96 2.33 -10.06
C GLY A 88 6.42 2.17 -11.50
N HIS A 89 5.35 2.91 -11.87
CA HIS A 89 4.75 2.88 -13.21
C HIS A 89 4.87 4.21 -13.93
N PRO A 90 5.08 4.22 -15.26
CA PRO A 90 5.21 5.45 -16.03
C PRO A 90 3.88 6.20 -16.04
N VAL A 91 3.90 7.44 -15.57
CA VAL A 91 2.80 8.37 -15.79
C VAL A 91 2.86 8.85 -17.24
N GLU A 92 1.78 8.69 -17.99
CA GLU A 92 1.74 9.08 -19.40
C GLU A 92 1.03 10.43 -19.56
N THR A 93 1.52 11.28 -20.46
CA THR A 93 0.87 12.56 -20.76
C THR A 93 -0.44 12.33 -21.49
N SER A 94 -1.48 13.05 -21.08
CA SER A 94 -2.77 13.00 -21.75
C SER A 94 -2.79 13.83 -23.05
N PRO A 95 -3.70 13.54 -23.99
CA PRO A 95 -3.92 14.38 -25.16
C PRO A 95 -4.70 15.67 -24.83
N HIS A 96 -5.18 15.85 -23.59
CA HIS A 96 -5.92 17.04 -23.16
C HIS A 96 -4.93 18.14 -22.78
N VAL A 97 -5.03 19.29 -23.46
CA VAL A 97 -4.14 20.43 -23.24
C VAL A 97 -4.95 21.57 -22.64
N PHE A 98 -4.76 21.80 -21.35
CA PHE A 98 -5.44 22.86 -20.62
C PHE A 98 -4.58 24.12 -20.61
N LYS A 99 -5.24 25.27 -20.67
CA LYS A 99 -4.60 26.58 -20.53
C LYS A 99 -5.20 27.26 -19.32
N MET A 100 -4.35 27.66 -18.39
CA MET A 100 -4.78 28.15 -17.09
C MET A 100 -5.65 29.41 -17.23
N ARG A 101 -6.85 29.41 -16.60
CA ARG A 101 -7.83 30.51 -16.65
C ARG A 101 -8.32 30.86 -18.07
N GLU A 102 -8.24 29.93 -19.01
CA GLU A 102 -8.80 30.04 -20.36
C GLU A 102 -9.81 28.93 -20.60
N PRO A 103 -11.13 29.20 -20.51
CA PRO A 103 -12.13 28.19 -20.75
C PRO A 103 -12.06 27.68 -22.20
N GLN A 104 -12.26 26.39 -22.37
CA GLN A 104 -12.26 25.74 -23.67
C GLN A 104 -13.56 24.98 -23.84
N GLU A 105 -14.30 25.27 -24.90
CA GLU A 105 -15.57 24.58 -25.20
C GLU A 105 -15.41 23.71 -26.45
N CYS A 106 -15.92 22.49 -26.32
CA CYS A 106 -15.99 21.39 -27.26
C CYS A 106 -14.77 21.24 -28.16
N LYS A 107 -13.62 21.07 -27.52
CA LYS A 107 -12.37 20.74 -28.20
C LYS A 107 -12.42 19.32 -28.71
N VAL A 108 -12.33 19.17 -30.02
CA VAL A 108 -12.27 17.86 -30.68
C VAL A 108 -10.88 17.27 -30.51
N LEU A 109 -10.78 16.09 -29.90
CA LEU A 109 -9.54 15.34 -29.79
C LEU A 109 -9.29 14.54 -31.08
N ARG A 110 -10.22 13.64 -31.40
CA ARG A 110 -10.11 12.75 -32.55
C ARG A 110 -11.44 12.08 -32.87
N ARG A 111 -11.60 11.74 -34.16
CA ARG A 111 -12.58 10.80 -34.67
C ARG A 111 -11.95 9.41 -34.84
N ILE A 112 -12.58 8.39 -34.28
CA ILE A 112 -12.21 6.98 -34.48
C ILE A 112 -13.38 6.25 -35.13
N ILE A 113 -13.06 5.24 -35.93
CA ILE A 113 -14.03 4.27 -36.45
C ILE A 113 -13.76 2.97 -35.70
N LEU A 114 -14.81 2.36 -35.15
CA LEU A 114 -14.66 1.17 -34.33
C LEU A 114 -14.49 -0.10 -35.18
N ASP A 115 -13.36 -0.77 -35.00
CA ASP A 115 -13.17 -2.14 -35.45
C ASP A 115 -13.92 -3.13 -34.54
N ALA A 116 -14.26 -4.32 -35.05
CA ALA A 116 -14.91 -5.38 -34.27
C ALA A 116 -14.11 -5.76 -33.01
N LYS A 117 -12.77 -5.80 -33.12
CA LYS A 117 -11.88 -6.09 -32.00
C LYS A 117 -11.94 -4.99 -30.93
N SER A 118 -11.81 -3.73 -31.32
CA SER A 118 -11.84 -2.58 -30.40
C SER A 118 -13.21 -2.43 -29.74
N THR A 119 -14.28 -2.71 -30.46
CA THR A 119 -15.66 -2.72 -29.94
C THR A 119 -15.81 -3.75 -28.82
N LYS A 120 -15.28 -4.97 -29.02
CA LYS A 120 -15.30 -6.02 -28.01
C LYS A 120 -14.48 -5.63 -26.78
N GLU A 121 -13.27 -5.11 -26.96
CA GLU A 121 -12.40 -4.68 -25.86
C GLU A 121 -13.06 -3.58 -25.02
N ILE A 122 -13.65 -2.55 -25.65
CA ILE A 122 -14.36 -1.48 -24.95
C ILE A 122 -15.58 -2.03 -24.19
N LYS A 123 -16.38 -2.90 -24.82
CA LYS A 123 -17.55 -3.54 -24.18
C LYS A 123 -17.15 -4.34 -22.94
N GLU A 124 -16.07 -5.13 -23.03
CA GLU A 124 -15.51 -5.85 -21.88
C GLU A 124 -15.10 -4.88 -20.76
N LYS A 125 -14.45 -3.74 -21.10
CA LYS A 125 -14.09 -2.73 -20.09
C LYS A 125 -15.30 -2.06 -19.44
N ILE A 126 -16.38 -1.82 -20.19
CA ILE A 126 -17.63 -1.28 -19.64
C ILE A 126 -18.30 -2.31 -18.73
N GLN A 127 -18.36 -3.58 -19.15
CA GLN A 127 -18.97 -4.66 -18.38
C GLN A 127 -18.27 -4.91 -17.04
N TYR A 128 -16.94 -4.78 -17.00
CA TYR A 128 -16.16 -4.90 -15.77
C TYR A 128 -16.00 -3.57 -15.01
N GLU A 129 -16.77 -2.53 -15.34
CA GLU A 129 -16.77 -1.24 -14.66
C GLU A 129 -15.37 -0.64 -14.50
N TYR A 130 -14.62 -0.55 -15.61
CA TYR A 130 -13.34 0.14 -15.58
C TYR A 130 -13.52 1.66 -15.54
N PHE A 131 -12.73 2.30 -14.69
CA PHE A 131 -12.61 3.73 -14.47
C PHE A 131 -11.28 4.23 -15.01
N VAL A 132 -11.32 5.39 -15.66
CA VAL A 132 -10.18 6.12 -16.18
C VAL A 132 -9.68 7.07 -15.10
N ASN A 133 -8.47 6.82 -14.59
CA ASN A 133 -7.83 7.71 -13.63
C ASN A 133 -6.94 8.72 -14.33
N MET A 134 -7.23 10.00 -14.11
CA MET A 134 -6.41 11.14 -14.55
C MET A 134 -6.02 11.97 -13.33
N MET A 135 -5.03 12.83 -13.50
CA MET A 135 -4.60 13.75 -12.46
C MET A 135 -4.03 15.04 -13.03
N LEU A 136 -4.10 16.10 -12.22
CA LEU A 136 -3.67 17.44 -12.55
C LEU A 136 -3.01 18.06 -11.31
N ASP A 137 -1.75 18.53 -11.42
CA ASP A 137 -0.99 19.08 -10.29
C ASP A 137 -1.06 18.19 -9.02
N ASP A 138 -0.91 16.89 -9.25
CA ASP A 138 -1.01 15.80 -8.27
C ASP A 138 -2.38 15.52 -7.65
N LEU A 139 -3.41 16.27 -8.02
CA LEU A 139 -4.77 15.97 -7.61
C LEU A 139 -5.42 14.94 -8.54
N PRO A 140 -6.03 13.86 -7.99
CA PRO A 140 -6.75 12.91 -8.80
C PRO A 140 -8.04 13.54 -9.34
N LEU A 141 -8.46 13.09 -10.52
CA LEU A 141 -9.73 13.45 -11.11
C LEU A 141 -10.88 12.86 -10.30
N VAL A 142 -11.88 13.69 -9.98
CA VAL A 142 -13.09 13.26 -9.29
C VAL A 142 -14.29 13.33 -10.22
N TYR A 143 -15.05 12.25 -10.25
CA TYR A 143 -16.35 12.18 -10.90
C TYR A 143 -17.45 12.29 -9.84
N GLN A 144 -18.24 13.36 -9.93
CA GLN A 144 -19.46 13.51 -9.17
C GLN A 144 -20.61 13.01 -10.04
N MET A 145 -21.27 11.94 -9.60
CA MET A 145 -22.44 11.45 -10.32
C MET A 145 -23.62 12.38 -10.02
N PRO A 146 -24.19 13.08 -11.01
CA PRO A 146 -25.39 13.87 -10.78
C PRO A 146 -26.57 12.92 -10.51
N LEU A 147 -27.08 12.93 -9.28
CA LEU A 147 -28.29 12.20 -8.91
C LEU A 147 -29.54 13.06 -9.18
N LEU A 148 -30.63 12.38 -9.51
CA LEU A 148 -31.95 12.99 -9.74
C LEU A 148 -32.69 13.41 -8.45
N ASP A 149 -32.07 13.25 -7.27
CA ASP A 149 -32.67 13.58 -5.97
C ASP A 149 -31.58 13.93 -4.95
N ASN A 150 -31.92 14.79 -3.97
CA ASN A 150 -31.09 15.42 -2.90
C ASN A 150 -30.29 14.49 -1.95
N VAL A 151 -29.83 13.33 -2.41
CA VAL A 151 -28.90 12.45 -1.68
C VAL A 151 -27.51 12.65 -2.27
N GLU A 152 -26.58 13.16 -1.47
CA GLU A 152 -25.16 13.32 -1.86
C GLU A 152 -24.62 12.00 -2.44
N SER A 153 -24.21 12.02 -3.72
CA SER A 153 -23.52 10.89 -4.33
C SER A 153 -22.12 10.75 -3.74
N PRO A 154 -21.61 9.52 -3.56
CA PRO A 154 -20.22 9.34 -3.22
C PRO A 154 -19.35 9.81 -4.39
N ASP A 155 -18.39 10.68 -4.11
CA ASP A 155 -17.40 11.13 -5.10
C ASP A 155 -16.51 9.93 -5.49
N TRP A 156 -16.42 9.66 -6.79
CA TRP A 156 -15.59 8.59 -7.35
C TRP A 156 -14.26 9.14 -7.86
N LEU A 157 -13.19 8.38 -7.69
CA LEU A 157 -11.90 8.68 -8.30
C LEU A 157 -11.90 8.16 -9.74
N GLY A 158 -11.60 9.04 -10.69
CA GLY A 158 -11.73 8.78 -12.12
C GLY A 158 -13.18 8.74 -12.58
N PHE A 159 -13.39 8.53 -13.89
CA PHE A 159 -14.71 8.37 -14.48
C PHE A 159 -14.84 7.00 -15.17
N PRO A 160 -16.04 6.39 -15.20
CA PRO A 160 -16.25 5.12 -15.90
C PRO A 160 -16.02 5.27 -17.41
N VAL A 161 -15.50 4.23 -18.07
CA VAL A 161 -15.30 4.24 -19.54
C VAL A 161 -16.63 4.40 -20.30
N GLY A 162 -17.70 3.87 -19.73
CA GLY A 162 -19.04 3.86 -20.29
C GLY A 162 -20.05 3.29 -19.31
N TYR A 163 -21.28 3.13 -19.76
CA TYR A 163 -22.34 2.46 -19.01
C TYR A 163 -23.13 1.55 -19.93
N TYR A 164 -23.83 0.58 -19.38
CA TYR A 164 -24.79 -0.23 -20.12
C TYR A 164 -26.19 0.04 -19.59
N GLY A 165 -27.17 -0.02 -20.48
CA GLY A 165 -28.56 0.25 -20.14
C GLY A 165 -29.51 -0.29 -21.20
N THR A 166 -30.81 -0.28 -20.90
CA THR A 166 -31.85 -0.66 -21.84
C THR A 166 -32.47 0.59 -22.45
N PHE A 167 -32.70 0.59 -23.76
CA PHE A 167 -33.53 1.63 -24.37
C PHE A 167 -34.97 1.48 -23.91
N ALA A 168 -35.63 2.61 -23.59
CA ALA A 168 -37.03 2.63 -23.21
C ALA A 168 -37.89 1.88 -24.25
N GLY A 169 -38.49 0.76 -23.85
CA GLY A 169 -39.33 -0.09 -24.70
C GLY A 169 -38.65 -1.31 -25.34
N THR A 170 -37.35 -1.52 -25.14
CA THR A 170 -36.67 -2.75 -25.62
C THR A 170 -35.86 -3.43 -24.51
N ASN A 171 -36.03 -4.74 -24.32
CA ASN A 171 -35.22 -5.56 -23.40
C ASN A 171 -33.80 -5.83 -23.91
N LYS A 172 -33.26 -5.00 -24.80
CA LYS A 172 -31.91 -5.16 -25.33
C LYS A 172 -30.95 -4.33 -24.49
N GLU A 173 -29.98 -4.99 -23.86
CA GLU A 173 -28.86 -4.33 -23.20
C GLU A 173 -27.96 -3.72 -24.27
N VAL A 174 -27.77 -2.41 -24.17
CA VAL A 174 -26.94 -1.63 -25.08
C VAL A 174 -25.81 -0.98 -24.28
N TYR A 175 -24.62 -0.98 -24.87
CA TYR A 175 -23.43 -0.37 -24.28
C TYR A 175 -23.25 1.04 -24.85
N PHE A 176 -23.03 2.00 -23.96
CA PHE A 176 -22.78 3.40 -24.28
C PHE A 176 -21.38 3.79 -23.80
N ILE A 177 -20.66 4.58 -24.60
CA ILE A 177 -19.35 5.11 -24.24
C ILE A 177 -19.47 6.57 -23.81
N TYR A 178 -18.68 6.98 -22.82
CA TYR A 178 -18.47 8.39 -22.55
C TYR A 178 -17.42 8.94 -23.50
N ASN A 179 -17.87 9.79 -24.43
CA ASN A 179 -17.02 10.38 -25.47
C ASN A 179 -16.85 11.89 -25.34
N HIS A 180 -17.68 12.55 -24.51
CA HIS A 180 -17.53 13.95 -24.19
C HIS A 180 -17.18 14.11 -22.70
N LEU A 181 -16.11 14.82 -22.38
CA LEU A 181 -15.66 15.03 -21.00
C LEU A 181 -15.69 16.52 -20.65
N ALA A 182 -16.57 16.93 -19.74
CA ALA A 182 -16.58 18.30 -19.23
C ALA A 182 -15.74 18.39 -17.96
N PHE A 183 -14.57 19.01 -18.05
CA PHE A 183 -13.66 19.19 -16.91
C PHE A 183 -13.94 20.50 -16.19
N THR A 184 -13.94 20.46 -14.86
CA THR A 184 -13.95 21.65 -14.00
C THR A 184 -12.67 21.67 -13.18
N VAL A 185 -11.86 22.73 -13.35
CA VAL A 185 -10.64 22.95 -12.59
C VAL A 185 -10.89 24.04 -11.55
N ASN A 186 -10.88 23.64 -10.28
CA ASN A 186 -11.03 24.56 -9.16
C ASN A 186 -9.65 25.12 -8.80
N TYR A 187 -9.55 26.44 -8.71
CA TYR A 187 -8.29 27.12 -8.39
C TYR A 187 -8.49 28.17 -7.30
N HIS A 188 -7.41 28.44 -6.57
CA HIS A 188 -7.31 29.52 -5.63
C HIS A 188 -6.38 30.59 -6.20
N ARG A 189 -6.87 31.83 -6.28
CA ARG A 189 -6.10 32.96 -6.79
C ARG A 189 -5.46 33.70 -5.64
N ASP A 190 -4.17 33.95 -5.76
CA ASP A 190 -3.47 34.87 -4.89
C ASP A 190 -3.65 36.30 -5.41
N LEU A 191 -4.20 37.18 -4.57
CA LEU A 191 -4.50 38.56 -4.93
C LEU A 191 -3.24 39.42 -5.04
N GLU A 192 -2.14 39.03 -4.40
CA GLU A 192 -0.90 39.81 -4.41
C GLU A 192 -0.07 39.55 -5.68
N THR A 193 0.03 38.29 -6.09
CA THR A 193 0.89 37.85 -7.21
C THR A 193 0.12 37.57 -8.51
N ASP A 194 -1.21 37.63 -8.48
CA ASP A 194 -2.14 37.16 -9.52
C ASP A 194 -1.91 35.69 -9.95
N SER A 195 -1.11 34.95 -9.17
CA SER A 195 -0.86 33.54 -9.41
C SER A 195 -2.07 32.71 -8.98
N ALA A 196 -2.23 31.55 -9.61
CA ALA A 196 -3.30 30.63 -9.33
C ALA A 196 -2.74 29.26 -8.95
N ARG A 197 -3.31 28.68 -7.91
CA ARG A 197 -2.98 27.35 -7.40
C ARG A 197 -4.15 26.42 -7.61
N ILE A 198 -3.91 25.23 -8.14
CA ILE A 198 -4.96 24.25 -8.38
C ILE A 198 -5.34 23.57 -7.06
N VAL A 199 -6.63 23.52 -6.77
CA VAL A 199 -7.17 22.98 -5.52
C VAL A 199 -8.21 21.87 -5.73
N GLY A 200 -8.77 21.76 -6.93
CA GLY A 200 -9.69 20.67 -7.28
C GLY A 200 -9.70 20.37 -8.77
N PHE A 201 -10.01 19.12 -9.10
CA PHE A 201 -10.08 18.61 -10.46
C PHE A 201 -11.25 17.65 -10.59
N GLU A 202 -12.27 18.08 -11.31
CA GLU A 202 -13.57 17.41 -11.43
C GLU A 202 -13.91 17.14 -12.90
N VAL A 203 -14.71 16.10 -13.15
CA VAL A 203 -15.20 15.75 -14.49
C VAL A 203 -16.67 15.37 -14.47
N THR A 204 -17.38 15.77 -15.52
CA THR A 204 -18.71 15.26 -15.87
C THR A 204 -18.62 14.56 -17.22
N PRO A 205 -18.61 13.22 -17.24
CA PRO A 205 -18.59 12.44 -18.47
C PRO A 205 -20.00 12.38 -19.09
N LEU A 206 -20.09 12.67 -20.38
CA LEU A 206 -21.32 12.65 -21.17
C LEU A 206 -21.17 11.71 -22.37
N SER A 207 -22.26 11.03 -22.72
CA SER A 207 -22.35 10.19 -23.91
C SER A 207 -23.18 10.93 -24.96
N ILE A 208 -22.55 11.37 -26.04
CA ILE A 208 -23.15 12.27 -27.04
C ILE A 208 -22.89 11.72 -28.44
N LYS A 209 -23.95 11.44 -29.20
CA LYS A 209 -23.84 11.18 -30.63
C LYS A 209 -23.65 12.48 -31.40
N HIS A 210 -22.39 12.85 -31.63
CA HIS A 210 -22.04 14.09 -32.30
C HIS A 210 -22.50 14.12 -33.76
N LYS A 211 -23.19 15.20 -34.14
CA LYS A 211 -23.51 15.54 -35.53
C LYS A 211 -22.63 16.68 -36.01
N TYR A 212 -22.21 16.65 -37.27
CA TYR A 212 -21.36 17.67 -37.91
C TYR A 212 -21.86 18.03 -39.31
N GLU A 213 -21.54 19.24 -39.76
CA GLU A 213 -21.91 19.70 -41.10
C GLU A 213 -20.89 19.27 -42.16
N GLY A 214 -21.36 18.67 -43.25
CA GLY A 214 -20.54 18.35 -44.42
C GLY A 214 -19.58 17.16 -44.24
N LYS A 215 -18.49 17.15 -45.02
CA LYS A 215 -17.44 16.11 -44.94
C LYS A 215 -16.46 16.46 -43.82
N TRP A 216 -16.11 15.45 -43.01
CA TRP A 216 -15.16 15.59 -41.91
C TRP A 216 -13.80 16.14 -42.38
N ASN A 217 -13.37 17.25 -41.78
CA ASN A 217 -12.07 17.89 -41.99
C ASN A 217 -11.44 18.24 -40.64
N ASN A 218 -10.18 18.66 -40.59
CA ASN A 218 -9.54 19.04 -39.31
C ASN A 218 -10.23 20.23 -38.60
N ASN A 219 -11.03 21.03 -39.33
CA ASN A 219 -11.73 22.21 -38.81
C ASN A 219 -13.27 22.08 -38.85
N THR A 220 -13.83 20.87 -38.94
CA THR A 220 -15.30 20.71 -38.92
C THR A 220 -15.88 21.16 -37.59
N ARG A 221 -16.91 22.01 -37.63
CA ARG A 221 -17.67 22.42 -36.46
C ARG A 221 -18.74 21.37 -36.15
N LEU A 222 -18.86 21.03 -34.87
CA LEU A 222 -19.89 20.10 -34.39
C LEU A 222 -21.18 20.88 -34.16
N MET A 223 -22.31 20.37 -34.67
CA MET A 223 -23.64 20.95 -34.45
C MET A 223 -24.15 20.70 -33.02
N THR A 224 -23.61 19.68 -32.39
CA THR A 224 -23.94 19.26 -31.01
C THR A 224 -23.20 20.07 -29.95
N CYS A 225 -22.29 20.94 -30.37
CA CYS A 225 -21.48 21.79 -29.51
C CYS A 225 -21.24 23.14 -30.20
N SER A 226 -22.10 24.13 -29.96
CA SER A 226 -21.91 25.46 -30.53
C SER A 226 -22.02 26.50 -29.42
N SER A 227 -21.00 27.34 -29.28
CA SER A 227 -20.87 28.39 -28.26
C SER A 227 -21.89 29.54 -28.39
N LYS A 228 -22.94 29.40 -29.21
CA LYS A 228 -23.88 30.48 -29.57
C LYS A 228 -25.33 30.22 -29.15
N GLU A 229 -25.66 29.00 -28.77
CA GLU A 229 -26.97 28.63 -28.22
C GLU A 229 -26.68 27.74 -27.01
N GLU A 230 -27.41 27.94 -25.91
CA GLU A 230 -27.27 27.10 -24.70
C GLU A 230 -27.35 25.63 -25.12
N VAL A 231 -26.19 24.95 -25.08
CA VAL A 231 -26.07 23.60 -25.60
C VAL A 231 -26.87 22.66 -24.70
N SER A 232 -28.05 22.28 -25.18
CA SER A 232 -28.87 21.23 -24.61
C SER A 232 -28.19 19.88 -24.88
N TYR A 233 -27.16 19.55 -24.10
CA TYR A 233 -26.58 18.20 -24.08
C TYR A 233 -27.67 17.12 -23.88
N LEU A 234 -28.77 17.50 -23.21
CA LEU A 234 -29.95 16.68 -22.96
C LEU A 234 -30.74 16.28 -24.23
N GLU A 235 -30.65 17.01 -25.33
CA GLU A 235 -31.38 16.68 -26.57
C GLU A 235 -30.62 15.70 -27.48
N SER A 236 -29.35 15.45 -27.19
CA SER A 236 -28.52 14.55 -27.99
C SER A 236 -28.75 13.08 -27.60
N SER A 237 -28.91 12.20 -28.59
CA SER A 237 -29.00 10.76 -28.33
C SER A 237 -27.65 10.24 -27.83
N PRO A 238 -27.61 9.33 -26.85
CA PRO A 238 -26.36 8.78 -26.34
C PRO A 238 -25.59 7.99 -27.40
N GLN A 239 -24.26 7.96 -27.29
CA GLN A 239 -23.39 7.27 -28.25
C GLN A 239 -23.35 5.77 -27.97
N GLU A 240 -24.12 5.02 -28.75
CA GLU A 240 -24.15 3.56 -28.72
C GLU A 240 -22.88 2.93 -29.33
N MET A 241 -22.47 1.79 -28.77
CA MET A 241 -21.35 0.96 -29.25
C MET A 241 -21.78 -0.12 -30.25
N LYS A 242 -21.60 0.20 -31.54
CA LYS A 242 -21.75 -0.72 -32.69
C LYS A 242 -20.45 -0.83 -33.48
N GLU A 243 -20.28 -1.96 -34.16
CA GLU A 243 -19.19 -2.16 -35.11
C GLU A 243 -19.33 -1.18 -36.27
N GLU A 244 -18.21 -0.66 -36.79
CA GLU A 244 -18.13 0.35 -37.86
C GLU A 244 -18.75 1.71 -37.54
N GLU A 245 -19.22 1.94 -36.30
CA GLU A 245 -19.74 3.22 -35.86
C GLU A 245 -18.59 4.22 -35.64
N GLU A 246 -18.83 5.49 -35.99
CA GLU A 246 -17.90 6.57 -35.72
C GLU A 246 -18.10 7.15 -34.32
N ILE A 247 -16.99 7.32 -33.59
CA ILE A 247 -16.97 8.01 -32.30
C ILE A 247 -16.09 9.23 -32.41
N ILE A 248 -16.62 10.37 -32.01
CA ILE A 248 -15.88 11.62 -31.91
C ILE A 248 -15.67 11.90 -30.42
N PHE A 249 -14.40 12.02 -30.01
CA PHE A 249 -14.05 12.40 -28.65
C PHE A 249 -13.89 13.91 -28.54
N THR A 250 -14.55 14.50 -27.56
CA THR A 250 -14.53 15.94 -27.29
C THR A 250 -14.36 16.22 -25.80
N TYR A 251 -13.89 17.41 -25.45
CA TYR A 251 -13.83 17.85 -24.06
C TYR A 251 -14.06 19.34 -23.90
N ASP A 252 -14.54 19.70 -22.71
CA ASP A 252 -14.72 21.07 -22.25
C ASP A 252 -13.83 21.31 -21.01
N VAL A 253 -13.40 22.54 -20.80
CA VAL A 253 -12.62 22.96 -19.64
C VAL A 253 -13.21 24.24 -19.09
N GLU A 254 -13.72 24.18 -17.87
CA GLU A 254 -14.19 25.30 -17.09
C GLU A 254 -13.25 25.54 -15.90
N PHE A 255 -12.99 26.80 -15.56
CA PHE A 255 -12.17 27.17 -14.40
C PHE A 255 -13.03 27.89 -13.37
N LYS A 256 -13.10 27.37 -12.15
CA LYS A 256 -13.87 27.97 -11.04
C LYS A 256 -12.94 28.47 -9.94
N GLU A 257 -13.08 29.74 -9.59
CA GLU A 257 -12.31 30.35 -8.49
C GLU A 257 -12.93 29.97 -7.14
N THR A 258 -12.08 29.58 -6.19
CA THR A 258 -12.48 29.14 -4.85
C THR A 258 -11.62 29.76 -3.76
N ASN A 259 -12.19 29.92 -2.57
CA ASN A 259 -11.49 30.45 -1.39
C ASN A 259 -10.70 29.38 -0.61
N LEU A 260 -10.61 28.16 -1.14
CA LEU A 260 -9.89 27.06 -0.49
C LEU A 260 -8.39 27.26 -0.61
N LYS A 261 -7.68 27.24 0.52
CA LYS A 261 -6.21 27.36 0.52
C LYS A 261 -5.58 26.07 -0.04
N TRP A 262 -4.47 26.23 -0.75
CA TRP A 262 -3.72 25.10 -1.31
C TRP A 262 -3.31 24.05 -0.26
N ALA A 263 -2.96 24.48 0.96
CA ALA A 263 -2.57 23.57 2.03
C ALA A 263 -3.68 22.56 2.43
N SER A 264 -4.95 22.97 2.33
CA SER A 264 -6.13 22.15 2.65
C SER A 264 -6.73 21.45 1.43
N ARG A 265 -6.10 21.53 0.25
CA ARG A 265 -6.69 21.01 -1.00
C ARG A 265 -6.97 19.51 -0.97
N TRP A 266 -6.17 18.76 -0.22
CA TRP A 266 -6.34 17.31 -0.07
C TRP A 266 -7.48 16.95 0.89
N ASP A 267 -7.95 17.86 1.74
CA ASP A 267 -8.94 17.54 2.76
C ASP A 267 -10.26 17.10 2.14
N ALA A 268 -10.69 17.75 1.05
CA ALA A 268 -11.88 17.37 0.30
C ALA A 268 -11.78 15.90 -0.17
N TYR A 269 -10.69 15.56 -0.87
CA TYR A 269 -10.43 14.20 -1.38
C TYR A 269 -10.33 13.14 -0.27
N LEU A 270 -9.86 13.50 0.92
CA LEU A 270 -9.74 12.59 2.05
C LEU A 270 -11.07 12.34 2.77
N LEU A 271 -11.98 13.30 2.72
CA LEU A 271 -13.28 13.23 3.40
C LEU A 271 -14.36 12.54 2.56
N MET A 272 -14.18 12.49 1.24
CA MET A 272 -15.18 12.11 0.21
C MET A 272 -15.87 10.75 0.36
N ARG A 273 -15.30 9.77 1.08
CA ARG A 273 -15.86 8.41 1.03
C ARG A 273 -16.06 7.67 2.35
N HIS A 274 -15.34 8.02 3.42
CA HIS A 274 -15.25 7.11 4.57
C HIS A 274 -15.23 7.74 5.96
N ARG A 275 -15.58 9.01 6.17
CA ARG A 275 -15.58 9.57 7.56
C ARG A 275 -16.43 8.71 8.51
N LYS A 276 -17.62 8.26 8.09
CA LYS A 276 -18.47 7.37 8.90
C LYS A 276 -17.87 5.97 9.10
N ALA A 277 -17.30 5.36 8.06
CA ALA A 277 -16.66 4.04 8.15
C ALA A 277 -15.37 4.05 8.99
N GLN A 278 -14.60 5.14 8.92
CA GLN A 278 -13.37 5.34 9.68
C GLN A 278 -13.65 5.45 11.18
N TRP A 279 -14.66 6.23 11.60
CA TRP A 279 -15.06 6.28 13.01
C TRP A 279 -15.60 4.92 13.50
N LEU A 280 -16.32 4.17 12.66
CA LEU A 280 -16.80 2.83 13.01
C LEU A 280 -15.64 1.84 13.21
N SER A 281 -14.60 1.86 12.38
CA SER A 281 -13.38 1.04 12.56
C SER A 281 -12.60 1.44 13.81
N ILE A 282 -12.45 2.75 14.09
CA ILE A 282 -11.78 3.24 15.31
C ILE A 282 -12.54 2.77 16.56
N ILE A 283 -13.87 2.91 16.59
CA ILE A 283 -14.69 2.48 17.73
C ILE A 283 -14.64 0.95 17.88
N SER A 284 -14.70 0.20 16.77
CA SER A 284 -14.67 -1.26 16.80
C SER A 284 -13.32 -1.79 17.30
N SER A 285 -12.21 -1.24 16.81
CA SER A 285 -10.86 -1.61 17.26
C SER A 285 -10.63 -1.23 18.73
N LEU A 286 -11.04 -0.04 19.16
CA LEU A 286 -10.96 0.37 20.57
C LEU A 286 -11.80 -0.55 21.48
N THR A 287 -13.00 -0.91 21.05
CA THR A 287 -13.89 -1.81 21.80
C THR A 287 -13.27 -3.20 21.95
N ILE A 288 -12.69 -3.75 20.87
CA ILE A 288 -12.02 -5.05 20.91
C ILE A 288 -10.79 -5.01 21.82
N VAL A 289 -9.96 -3.96 21.73
CA VAL A 289 -8.78 -3.79 22.61
C VAL A 289 -9.20 -3.69 24.08
N LEU A 290 -10.23 -2.90 24.40
CA LEU A 290 -10.75 -2.78 25.77
C LEU A 290 -11.31 -4.11 26.28
N LEU A 291 -12.08 -4.83 25.45
CA LEU A 291 -12.67 -6.12 25.85
C LEU A 291 -11.60 -7.19 26.05
N LEU A 292 -10.61 -7.28 25.15
CA LEU A 292 -9.48 -8.20 25.27
C LEU A 292 -8.62 -7.85 26.50
N SER A 293 -8.30 -6.57 26.71
CA SER A 293 -7.52 -6.15 27.89
C SER A 293 -8.27 -6.39 29.21
N GLY A 294 -9.58 -6.17 29.25
CA GLY A 294 -10.43 -6.48 30.41
C GLY A 294 -10.48 -7.98 30.70
N MET A 295 -10.57 -8.80 29.66
CA MET A 295 -10.51 -10.26 29.81
C MET A 295 -9.11 -10.72 30.29
N VAL A 296 -8.03 -10.13 29.78
CA VAL A 296 -6.66 -10.35 30.27
C VAL A 296 -6.53 -9.96 31.73
N ALA A 297 -7.00 -8.77 32.11
CA ALA A 297 -6.97 -8.31 33.48
C ALA A 297 -7.78 -9.25 34.41
N MET A 298 -8.97 -9.70 34.00
CA MET A 298 -9.78 -10.62 34.80
C MET A 298 -9.09 -11.98 34.98
N VAL A 299 -8.53 -12.55 33.92
CA VAL A 299 -7.78 -13.82 34.01
C VAL A 299 -6.52 -13.65 34.85
N MET A 300 -5.78 -12.56 34.68
CA MET A 300 -4.58 -12.27 35.48
C MET A 300 -4.95 -12.07 36.95
N LEU A 301 -5.98 -11.29 37.27
CA LEU A 301 -6.48 -11.11 38.63
C LEU A 301 -6.99 -12.42 39.22
N ARG A 302 -7.71 -13.23 38.45
CA ARG A 302 -8.20 -14.54 38.87
C ARG A 302 -7.06 -15.52 39.12
N THR A 303 -6.04 -15.56 38.26
CA THR A 303 -4.88 -16.42 38.42
C THR A 303 -4.04 -15.99 39.62
N ILE A 304 -3.77 -14.69 39.77
CA ILE A 304 -3.07 -14.15 40.95
C ILE A 304 -3.85 -14.45 42.23
N TYR A 305 -5.15 -14.20 42.28
CA TYR A 305 -5.97 -14.46 43.47
C TYR A 305 -6.03 -15.95 43.81
N CYS A 306 -6.24 -16.81 42.80
CA CYS A 306 -6.22 -18.26 43.00
C CYS A 306 -4.84 -18.77 43.44
N ASP A 307 -3.75 -18.24 42.90
CA ASP A 307 -2.40 -18.61 43.33
C ASP A 307 -2.12 -18.12 44.75
N MET A 308 -2.45 -16.87 45.10
CA MET A 308 -2.31 -16.33 46.46
C MET A 308 -3.10 -17.16 47.49
N SER A 309 -4.36 -17.51 47.20
CA SER A 309 -5.15 -18.39 48.07
C SER A 309 -4.52 -19.78 48.26
N LYS A 310 -3.76 -20.23 47.26
CA LYS A 310 -3.02 -21.50 47.32
C LYS A 310 -1.77 -21.37 48.20
N TYR A 311 -1.07 -20.24 48.15
CA TYR A 311 0.07 -19.98 49.04
C TYR A 311 -0.39 -19.90 50.50
N ASP A 312 -1.53 -19.27 50.79
CA ASP A 312 -2.08 -19.16 52.14
C ASP A 312 -2.50 -20.52 52.74
N GLU A 313 -2.91 -21.49 51.92
CA GLU A 313 -3.24 -22.86 52.34
C GLU A 313 -1.99 -23.77 52.50
N LEU A 314 -0.83 -23.38 51.95
CA LEU A 314 0.35 -24.24 51.80
C LEU A 314 1.46 -24.07 52.86
N ASP A 315 1.25 -23.27 53.90
CA ASP A 315 2.13 -23.23 55.10
C ASP A 315 2.26 -24.59 55.82
N SER A 316 1.51 -25.62 55.39
CA SER A 316 1.57 -26.99 55.90
C SER A 316 2.23 -28.03 54.97
N GLN A 317 2.65 -27.67 53.74
CA GLN A 317 3.28 -28.59 52.78
C GLN A 317 4.41 -27.95 51.97
N GLU A 318 5.51 -27.63 52.64
CA GLU A 318 6.75 -27.07 52.06
C GLU A 318 7.37 -27.98 50.96
N GLU A 319 7.07 -29.28 50.98
CA GLU A 319 7.62 -30.30 50.07
C GLU A 319 6.94 -30.37 48.69
N ALA A 320 5.69 -29.86 48.55
CA ALA A 320 4.94 -29.86 47.28
C ALA A 320 5.34 -28.69 46.36
N LEU A 321 5.79 -27.58 46.98
CA LEU A 321 6.24 -26.37 46.30
C LEU A 321 7.60 -26.54 45.61
N GLU A 322 8.43 -27.49 46.05
CA GLU A 322 9.68 -27.83 45.36
C GLU A 322 9.47 -28.49 43.99
N LYS A 323 8.28 -29.05 43.73
CA LYS A 323 7.95 -29.83 42.52
C LYS A 323 7.12 -29.06 41.49
N THR A 324 6.74 -27.81 41.73
CA THR A 324 5.91 -27.02 40.80
C THR A 324 6.40 -25.57 40.65
N GLY A 325 6.19 -24.97 39.48
CA GLY A 325 6.48 -23.54 39.23
C GLY A 325 7.88 -23.23 38.66
N TRP A 326 8.31 -21.96 38.78
CA TRP A 326 9.57 -21.45 38.21
C TRP A 326 10.80 -22.19 38.74
N LYS A 327 10.79 -22.66 40.00
CA LYS A 327 11.90 -23.42 40.61
C LYS A 327 12.16 -24.77 39.92
N LEU A 328 11.16 -25.39 39.28
CA LEU A 328 11.37 -26.61 38.47
C LEU A 328 11.91 -26.26 37.06
N VAL A 329 11.41 -25.17 36.48
CA VAL A 329 11.62 -24.86 35.05
C VAL A 329 12.86 -23.96 34.84
N HIS A 330 13.34 -23.24 35.85
CA HIS A 330 14.44 -22.26 35.72
C HIS A 330 15.72 -22.85 35.09
N GLY A 331 16.01 -24.13 35.34
CA GLY A 331 17.15 -24.84 34.74
C GLY A 331 16.94 -25.30 33.30
N ASP A 332 15.70 -25.32 32.81
CA ASP A 332 15.33 -25.77 31.46
C ASP A 332 14.98 -24.61 30.51
N VAL A 333 14.57 -23.42 31.01
CA VAL A 333 14.16 -22.27 30.18
C VAL A 333 15.28 -21.74 29.28
N PHE A 334 16.51 -21.68 29.79
CA PHE A 334 17.65 -21.12 29.05
C PHE A 334 18.38 -22.17 28.19
N ARG A 335 17.84 -23.39 28.08
CA ARG A 335 18.40 -24.42 27.22
C ARG A 335 18.23 -24.02 25.75
N PRO A 336 19.22 -24.27 24.87
CA PRO A 336 19.05 -24.09 23.44
C PRO A 336 17.88 -24.97 22.93
N PRO A 337 16.92 -24.39 22.20
CA PRO A 337 15.81 -25.15 21.63
C PRO A 337 16.28 -26.05 20.49
N SER A 338 15.51 -27.10 20.17
CA SER A 338 15.86 -28.07 19.11
C SER A 338 16.14 -27.43 17.74
N ASN A 339 15.42 -26.36 17.41
CA ASN A 339 15.57 -25.58 16.18
C ASN A 339 16.07 -24.15 16.47
N SER A 340 17.17 -24.03 17.21
CA SER A 340 17.76 -22.73 17.61
C SER A 340 18.13 -21.84 16.41
N ASP A 341 18.63 -22.43 15.32
CA ASP A 341 19.01 -21.71 14.10
C ASP A 341 17.82 -20.96 13.49
N LEU A 342 16.68 -21.64 13.30
CA LEU A 342 15.47 -21.06 12.71
C LEU A 342 14.88 -19.98 13.62
N LEU A 343 14.87 -20.20 14.93
CA LEU A 343 14.40 -19.21 15.90
C LEU A 343 15.22 -17.90 15.82
N CYS A 344 16.55 -18.00 15.67
CA CYS A 344 17.41 -16.84 15.52
C CYS A 344 17.11 -16.06 14.23
N VAL A 345 16.85 -16.77 13.13
CA VAL A 345 16.45 -16.18 11.84
C VAL A 345 15.11 -15.45 11.96
N PHE A 346 14.10 -16.07 12.59
CA PHE A 346 12.79 -15.46 12.81
C PHE A 346 12.88 -14.20 13.67
N ILE A 347 13.61 -14.25 14.78
CA ILE A 347 13.74 -13.09 15.68
C ILE A 347 14.53 -11.97 15.01
N GLY A 348 15.62 -12.27 14.30
CA GLY A 348 16.36 -11.25 13.54
C GLY A 348 15.48 -10.54 12.52
N THR A 349 14.71 -11.30 11.73
CA THR A 349 13.78 -10.74 10.74
C THR A 349 12.65 -9.94 11.41
N GLY A 350 12.11 -10.42 12.53
CA GLY A 350 11.09 -9.70 13.31
C GLY A 350 11.60 -8.35 13.80
N VAL A 351 12.80 -8.30 14.39
CA VAL A 351 13.45 -7.05 14.81
C VAL A 351 13.65 -6.08 13.63
N GLN A 352 14.00 -6.59 12.45
CA GLN A 352 14.12 -5.79 11.23
C GLN A 352 12.81 -5.09 10.85
N ILE A 353 11.72 -5.86 10.79
CA ILE A 353 10.39 -5.37 10.40
C ILE A 353 9.86 -4.40 11.47
N SER A 354 9.98 -4.74 12.75
CA SER A 354 9.56 -3.85 13.84
C SER A 354 10.33 -2.54 13.83
N GLY A 355 11.66 -2.57 13.63
CA GLY A 355 12.48 -1.36 13.53
C GLY A 355 12.10 -0.48 12.35
N MET A 356 11.78 -1.09 11.20
CA MET A 356 11.28 -0.40 10.01
C MET A 356 9.95 0.30 10.31
N ILE A 357 8.97 -0.41 10.86
CA ILE A 357 7.63 0.14 11.17
C ILE A 357 7.74 1.31 12.15
N ILE A 358 8.47 1.13 13.26
CA ILE A 358 8.65 2.19 14.25
C ILE A 358 9.28 3.43 13.62
N SER A 359 10.30 3.25 12.77
CA SER A 359 10.97 4.36 12.09
C SER A 359 10.04 5.09 11.12
N ILE A 360 9.22 4.37 10.36
CA ILE A 360 8.23 4.97 9.46
C ILE A 360 7.20 5.77 10.25
N VAL A 361 6.67 5.23 11.34
CA VAL A 361 5.69 5.91 12.19
C VAL A 361 6.28 7.20 12.75
N ILE A 362 7.53 7.17 13.22
CA ILE A 362 8.22 8.37 13.70
C ILE A 362 8.35 9.42 12.58
N LEU A 363 8.82 9.03 11.39
CA LEU A 363 8.94 9.94 10.25
C LEU A 363 7.59 10.50 9.77
N ALA A 364 6.52 9.72 9.90
CA ALA A 364 5.16 10.15 9.59
C ALA A 364 4.63 11.16 10.61
N ILE A 365 4.87 10.95 11.91
CA ILE A 365 4.49 11.90 12.98
C ILE A 365 5.20 13.24 12.81
N PHE A 366 6.48 13.24 12.40
CA PHE A 366 7.22 14.47 12.10
C PHE A 366 6.81 15.13 10.77
N GLY A 367 5.88 14.54 10.01
CA GLY A 367 5.37 15.11 8.77
C GLY A 367 6.36 15.06 7.59
N ILE A 368 7.49 14.34 7.72
CA ILE A 368 8.50 14.19 6.67
C ILE A 368 7.96 13.32 5.52
N LEU A 369 7.16 12.31 5.87
CA LEU A 369 6.46 11.48 4.90
C LEU A 369 5.13 12.15 4.51
N SER A 370 5.19 13.25 3.74
CA SER A 370 3.99 13.82 3.16
C SER A 370 3.48 12.93 2.02
N PRO A 371 2.22 12.46 2.07
CA PRO A 371 1.68 11.61 1.01
C PRO A 371 1.43 12.35 -0.31
N SER A 372 1.80 13.63 -0.39
CA SER A 372 1.84 14.41 -1.64
C SER A 372 3.06 14.05 -2.51
N ASN A 373 4.11 13.44 -1.94
CA ASN A 373 5.32 13.09 -2.68
C ASN A 373 5.22 11.65 -3.22
N ARG A 374 5.04 11.50 -4.53
CA ARG A 374 4.79 10.20 -5.19
C ARG A 374 5.97 9.25 -4.99
N GLY A 375 5.68 7.99 -4.67
CA GLY A 375 6.69 6.92 -4.55
C GLY A 375 7.70 7.08 -3.40
N PHE A 376 7.78 8.24 -2.76
CA PHE A 376 8.72 8.52 -1.67
C PHE A 376 8.51 7.59 -0.48
N LEU A 377 7.25 7.30 -0.14
CA LEU A 377 6.93 6.40 0.95
C LEU A 377 7.42 4.97 0.71
N ILE A 378 7.15 4.41 -0.47
CA ILE A 378 7.59 3.03 -0.82
C ILE A 378 9.12 2.97 -0.83
N THR A 379 9.77 4.00 -1.39
CA THR A 379 11.23 4.11 -1.42
C THR A 379 11.82 4.24 0.00
N ALA A 380 11.20 5.04 0.86
CA ALA A 380 11.61 5.20 2.26
C ALA A 380 11.44 3.89 3.05
N MET A 381 10.32 3.17 2.85
CA MET A 381 10.10 1.84 3.43
C MET A 381 11.20 0.85 3.01
N LEU A 382 11.50 0.79 1.72
CA LEU A 382 12.55 -0.08 1.17
C LEU A 382 13.94 0.28 1.72
N CYS A 383 14.28 1.57 1.79
CA CYS A 383 15.55 2.03 2.34
C CYS A 383 15.67 1.71 3.84
N LEU A 384 14.63 1.99 4.62
CA LEU A 384 14.60 1.69 6.06
C LEU A 384 14.67 0.19 6.32
N TYR A 385 14.01 -0.64 5.50
CA TYR A 385 14.10 -2.09 5.59
C TYR A 385 15.56 -2.58 5.43
N VAL A 386 16.27 -2.08 4.42
CA VAL A 386 17.68 -2.42 4.16
C VAL A 386 18.58 -1.96 5.30
N LEU A 387 18.38 -0.73 5.81
CA LEU A 387 19.15 -0.17 6.92
C LEU A 387 18.97 -0.97 8.22
N MET A 388 17.74 -1.37 8.52
CA MET A 388 17.43 -2.20 9.70
C MET A 388 18.02 -3.61 9.61
N GLY A 389 18.55 -4.02 8.45
CA GLY A 389 19.32 -5.26 8.29
C GLY A 389 20.49 -5.38 9.25
N VAL A 390 21.17 -4.27 9.60
CA VAL A 390 22.27 -4.27 10.59
C VAL A 390 21.76 -4.68 11.97
N VAL A 391 20.60 -4.17 12.39
CA VAL A 391 20.00 -4.49 13.69
C VAL A 391 19.52 -5.94 13.70
N ALA A 392 18.95 -6.40 12.58
CA ALA A 392 18.50 -7.78 12.38
C ALA A 392 19.66 -8.78 12.55
N GLY A 393 20.77 -8.52 11.86
CA GLY A 393 21.97 -9.35 11.95
C GLY A 393 22.60 -9.35 13.34
N TYR A 394 22.60 -8.19 14.02
CA TYR A 394 23.11 -8.08 15.39
C TYR A 394 22.27 -8.92 16.37
N ALA A 395 20.93 -8.81 16.30
CA ALA A 395 20.01 -9.53 17.18
C ALA A 395 20.08 -11.04 16.95
N SER A 396 20.08 -11.49 15.69
CA SER A 396 20.15 -12.93 15.37
C SER A 396 21.48 -13.55 15.79
N ALA A 397 22.60 -12.84 15.61
CA ALA A 397 23.92 -13.33 16.01
C ALA A 397 24.11 -13.38 17.53
N GLN A 398 23.59 -12.39 18.26
CA GLN A 398 23.62 -12.38 19.74
C GLN A 398 22.79 -13.52 20.32
N LEU A 399 21.59 -13.75 19.79
CA LEU A 399 20.75 -14.86 20.24
C LEU A 399 21.37 -16.22 19.89
N TYR A 400 21.97 -16.34 18.70
CA TYR A 400 22.66 -17.57 18.31
C TYR A 400 23.86 -17.87 19.23
N LYS A 401 24.61 -16.84 19.60
CA LYS A 401 25.71 -16.94 20.58
C LYS A 401 25.19 -17.36 21.96
N LYS A 402 24.03 -16.84 22.37
CA LYS A 402 23.35 -17.24 23.62
C LYS A 402 23.01 -18.73 23.65
N PHE A 403 22.64 -19.32 22.52
CA PHE A 403 22.38 -20.76 22.42
C PHE A 403 23.65 -21.62 22.28
N LYS A 404 24.83 -21.09 22.64
CA LYS A 404 26.13 -21.77 22.56
C LYS A 404 26.52 -22.18 21.13
N GLY A 405 25.88 -21.57 20.13
CA GLY A 405 26.20 -21.74 18.71
C GLY A 405 27.43 -20.90 18.33
N ILE A 406 28.61 -21.51 18.31
CA ILE A 406 29.87 -20.77 18.10
C ILE A 406 30.37 -20.87 16.64
N LYS A 407 30.14 -22.01 15.96
CA LYS A 407 30.83 -22.31 14.69
C LYS A 407 30.14 -21.77 13.43
N SER A 408 28.82 -21.58 13.42
CA SER A 408 28.06 -21.27 12.19
C SER A 408 27.29 -19.95 12.22
N TRP A 409 27.82 -18.90 12.88
CA TRP A 409 27.19 -17.57 12.88
C TRP A 409 27.00 -16.99 11.47
N LYS A 410 27.91 -17.31 10.53
CA LYS A 410 27.80 -16.92 9.11
C LYS A 410 26.57 -17.52 8.44
N ARG A 411 26.19 -18.76 8.78
CA ARG A 411 25.00 -19.44 8.26
C ARG A 411 23.73 -18.77 8.77
N ILE A 412 23.71 -18.35 10.04
CA ILE A 412 22.60 -17.61 10.63
C ILE A 412 22.45 -16.22 10.01
N ALA A 413 23.56 -15.51 9.80
CA ALA A 413 23.56 -14.21 9.12
C ALA A 413 22.96 -14.35 7.71
N LEU A 414 23.41 -15.36 6.94
CA LEU A 414 22.88 -15.63 5.60
C LEU A 414 21.40 -16.05 5.63
N GLY A 415 21.00 -16.90 6.59
CA GLY A 415 19.62 -17.31 6.79
C GLY A 415 18.70 -16.12 7.13
N THR A 416 19.17 -15.22 7.99
CA THR A 416 18.43 -13.99 8.36
C THR A 416 18.25 -13.07 7.16
N ALA A 417 19.28 -12.95 6.32
CA ALA A 417 19.23 -12.11 5.12
C ALA A 417 18.38 -12.71 3.98
N LEU A 418 18.43 -14.02 3.76
CA LEU A 418 17.89 -14.62 2.53
C LEU A 418 16.57 -15.34 2.71
N MET A 419 16.28 -15.94 3.87
CA MET A 419 15.16 -16.88 3.98
C MET A 419 13.81 -16.26 3.57
N PHE A 420 13.43 -15.14 4.18
CA PHE A 420 12.18 -14.47 3.86
C PHE A 420 12.22 -13.69 2.54
N PRO A 421 13.26 -12.88 2.26
CA PRO A 421 13.32 -12.15 0.99
C PRO A 421 13.30 -13.05 -0.24
N VAL A 422 13.96 -14.23 -0.20
CA VAL A 422 13.91 -15.19 -1.31
C VAL A 422 12.50 -15.74 -1.52
N ILE A 423 11.79 -16.10 -0.45
CA ILE A 423 10.41 -16.62 -0.54
C ILE A 423 9.48 -15.55 -1.14
N VAL A 424 9.54 -14.33 -0.61
CA VAL A 424 8.71 -13.21 -1.09
C VAL A 424 9.05 -12.85 -2.53
N PHE A 425 10.33 -12.82 -2.88
CA PHE A 425 10.77 -12.51 -4.24
C PHE A 425 10.39 -13.60 -5.25
N ALA A 426 10.41 -14.88 -4.85
CA ALA A 426 9.93 -15.98 -5.69
C ALA A 426 8.43 -15.87 -5.96
N ILE A 427 7.62 -15.58 -4.93
CA ILE A 427 6.18 -15.32 -5.09
C ILE A 427 5.96 -14.11 -6.01
N PHE A 428 6.71 -13.03 -5.81
CA PHE A 428 6.65 -11.83 -6.63
C PHE A 428 6.96 -12.13 -8.10
N ILE A 429 8.00 -12.91 -8.43
CA ILE A 429 8.32 -13.27 -9.82
C ILE A 429 7.18 -14.06 -10.48
N VAL A 430 6.58 -15.02 -9.77
CA VAL A 430 5.47 -15.82 -10.31
C VAL A 430 4.27 -14.93 -10.58
N LEU A 431 3.87 -14.11 -9.62
CA LEU A 431 2.76 -13.17 -9.78
C LEU A 431 3.04 -12.16 -10.90
N ASN A 432 4.24 -11.58 -10.95
CA ASN A 432 4.62 -10.62 -11.97
C ASN A 432 4.63 -11.25 -13.37
N SER A 433 4.99 -12.53 -13.50
CA SER A 433 4.92 -13.25 -14.78
C SER A 433 3.47 -13.44 -15.25
N ILE A 434 2.54 -13.70 -14.33
CA ILE A 434 1.09 -13.77 -14.64
C ILE A 434 0.57 -12.39 -15.09
N LEU A 435 0.96 -11.33 -14.37
CA LEU A 435 0.57 -9.95 -14.70
C LEU A 435 1.13 -9.51 -16.07
N LEU A 436 2.38 -9.86 -16.37
CA LEU A 436 3.00 -9.55 -17.66
C LEU A 436 2.30 -10.27 -18.82
N SER A 437 1.93 -11.55 -18.63
CA SER A 437 1.15 -12.31 -19.62
C SER A 437 -0.20 -11.66 -19.94
N LYS A 438 -0.82 -11.01 -18.94
CA LYS A 438 -2.08 -10.27 -19.08
C LYS A 438 -1.91 -8.83 -19.56
N LYS A 439 -0.68 -8.36 -19.85
CA LYS A 439 -0.36 -6.98 -20.25
C LYS A 439 -0.88 -5.93 -19.25
N CYS A 440 -0.83 -6.26 -17.97
CA CYS A 440 -1.29 -5.38 -16.90
C CYS A 440 -0.38 -4.14 -16.78
N SER A 441 -0.96 -2.99 -16.41
CA SER A 441 -0.18 -1.77 -16.13
C SER A 441 0.79 -1.97 -14.95
N ARG A 442 0.34 -2.74 -13.96
CA ARG A 442 1.10 -3.04 -12.73
C ARG A 442 2.20 -4.10 -12.90
N ALA A 443 2.41 -4.62 -14.11
CA ALA A 443 3.50 -5.55 -14.34
C ALA A 443 4.84 -4.80 -14.28
N VAL A 444 5.72 -5.23 -13.38
CA VAL A 444 7.05 -4.65 -13.22
C VAL A 444 7.95 -5.15 -14.36
N PRO A 445 8.52 -4.26 -15.19
CA PRO A 445 9.42 -4.66 -16.26
C PRO A 445 10.62 -5.45 -15.74
N TYR A 446 11.10 -6.45 -16.49
CA TYR A 446 12.28 -7.22 -16.07
C TYR A 446 13.53 -6.35 -15.81
N GLY A 447 13.63 -5.17 -16.45
CA GLY A 447 14.70 -4.21 -16.24
C GLY A 447 14.76 -3.63 -14.82
N THR A 448 13.61 -3.41 -14.17
CA THR A 448 13.54 -2.86 -12.79
C THR A 448 13.63 -3.95 -11.72
N ILE A 449 13.39 -5.21 -12.08
CA ILE A 449 13.57 -6.36 -11.18
C ILE A 449 15.05 -6.57 -10.83
N PHE A 450 15.97 -6.31 -11.76
CA PHE A 450 17.41 -6.46 -11.53
C PHE A 450 17.97 -5.54 -10.42
N PRO A 451 17.77 -4.20 -10.44
CA PRO A 451 18.24 -3.34 -9.36
C PRO A 451 17.55 -3.65 -8.02
N LEU A 452 16.27 -4.05 -8.03
CA LEU A 452 15.57 -4.50 -6.83
C LEU A 452 16.23 -5.76 -6.24
N ALA A 453 16.57 -6.74 -7.07
CA ALA A 453 17.29 -7.94 -6.66
C ALA A 453 18.69 -7.60 -6.11
N LEU A 454 19.40 -6.65 -6.72
CA LEU A 454 20.72 -6.21 -6.24
C LEU A 454 20.62 -5.51 -4.88
N LEU A 455 19.59 -4.70 -4.68
CA LEU A 455 19.34 -4.03 -3.40
C LEU A 455 18.97 -5.03 -2.30
N LEU A 456 18.09 -5.99 -2.59
CA LEU A 456 17.63 -6.99 -1.62
C LEU A 456 18.69 -8.06 -1.33
N PHE A 457 19.33 -8.65 -2.35
CA PHE A 457 20.26 -9.75 -2.16
C PHE A 457 21.72 -9.31 -2.04
N GLY A 458 22.09 -8.16 -2.60
CA GLY A 458 23.44 -7.62 -2.51
C GLY A 458 23.64 -6.75 -1.28
N ILE A 459 22.96 -5.59 -1.26
CA ILE A 459 23.17 -4.57 -0.22
C ILE A 459 22.63 -5.05 1.13
N SER A 460 21.36 -5.47 1.20
CA SER A 460 20.74 -5.89 2.46
C SER A 460 21.47 -7.06 3.11
N THR A 461 21.77 -8.13 2.35
CA THR A 461 22.49 -9.30 2.86
C THR A 461 23.81 -8.96 3.53
N SER A 462 24.52 -8.03 2.92
CA SER A 462 25.83 -7.65 3.40
C SER A 462 25.73 -6.69 4.61
N LEU A 463 24.71 -5.83 4.70
CA LEU A 463 24.37 -5.09 5.92
C LEU A 463 24.02 -6.02 7.08
N VAL A 464 23.23 -7.08 6.83
CA VAL A 464 22.92 -8.11 7.83
C VAL A 464 24.20 -8.80 8.29
N TYR A 465 25.11 -9.13 7.36
CA TYR A 465 26.40 -9.71 7.70
C TYR A 465 27.24 -8.78 8.60
N VAL A 466 27.24 -7.47 8.32
CA VAL A 466 27.89 -6.45 9.16
C VAL A 466 27.33 -6.48 10.57
N GLY A 467 26.01 -6.44 10.69
CA GLY A 467 25.30 -6.52 11.97
C GLY A 467 25.67 -7.77 12.76
N SER A 468 25.65 -8.92 12.09
CA SER A 468 26.02 -10.20 12.71
C SER A 468 27.47 -10.27 13.16
N PHE A 469 28.39 -9.66 12.42
CA PHE A 469 29.80 -9.58 12.82
C PHE A 469 29.99 -8.77 14.12
N PHE A 470 29.34 -7.61 14.23
CA PHE A 470 29.37 -6.82 15.46
C PHE A 470 28.65 -7.52 16.62
N GLY A 471 27.51 -8.15 16.33
CA GLY A 471 26.77 -8.97 17.29
C GLY A 471 27.63 -10.09 17.84
N PHE A 472 28.35 -10.82 17.00
CA PHE A 472 29.18 -11.94 17.45
C PHE A 472 30.43 -11.51 18.24
N LYS A 473 31.00 -10.33 17.93
CA LYS A 473 32.14 -9.77 18.67
C LYS A 473 31.80 -9.35 20.09
N LYS A 474 30.59 -8.82 20.31
CA LYS A 474 30.15 -8.40 21.65
C LYS A 474 30.08 -9.60 22.61
N PRO A 475 30.39 -9.45 23.91
CA PRO A 475 30.26 -10.54 24.88
C PRO A 475 28.86 -11.16 24.85
N MET A 476 28.82 -12.45 25.18
CA MET A 476 27.56 -13.18 25.31
C MET A 476 26.78 -12.60 26.48
N ILE A 477 25.47 -12.41 26.30
CA ILE A 477 24.57 -12.12 27.42
C ILE A 477 24.52 -13.39 28.28
N GLU A 478 25.04 -13.30 29.50
CA GLU A 478 25.05 -14.43 30.43
C GLU A 478 23.63 -14.76 30.89
N ASP A 479 23.33 -16.05 30.99
CA ASP A 479 22.06 -16.50 31.54
C ASP A 479 22.05 -16.28 33.06
N PRO A 480 20.91 -15.82 33.64
CA PRO A 480 20.82 -15.56 35.08
C PRO A 480 20.95 -16.84 35.92
N VAL A 481 20.83 -18.02 35.30
CA VAL A 481 20.83 -19.34 35.96
C VAL A 481 21.60 -20.34 35.09
N LYS A 482 22.32 -21.28 35.72
CA LYS A 482 22.93 -22.42 35.03
C LYS A 482 21.86 -23.41 34.54
N THR A 483 21.97 -23.84 33.29
CA THR A 483 21.06 -24.81 32.66
C THR A 483 21.32 -26.25 33.10
N ASN A 484 20.28 -27.07 33.21
CA ASN A 484 20.38 -28.50 33.47
C ASN A 484 20.87 -29.30 32.25
N SER A 485 21.75 -30.28 32.51
CA SER A 485 22.33 -31.15 31.46
C SER A 485 21.33 -32.17 30.89
N ILE A 486 20.30 -32.54 31.63
CA ILE A 486 19.25 -33.48 31.23
C ILE A 486 17.93 -32.71 31.24
N PRO A 487 17.12 -32.78 30.16
CA PRO A 487 15.82 -32.12 30.16
C PRO A 487 14.88 -32.80 31.14
N SER A 488 14.13 -32.04 31.92
CA SER A 488 13.11 -32.60 32.82
C SER A 488 12.04 -33.34 32.02
N GLN A 489 11.47 -34.40 32.59
CA GLN A 489 10.42 -35.16 31.94
C GLN A 489 9.14 -34.31 31.81
N ILE A 490 8.66 -34.15 30.58
CA ILE A 490 7.40 -33.43 30.31
C ILE A 490 6.24 -34.43 30.53
N PRO A 491 5.25 -34.11 31.40
CA PRO A 491 4.09 -34.98 31.58
C PRO A 491 3.30 -35.13 30.28
N LYS A 492 2.61 -36.26 30.11
CA LYS A 492 1.78 -36.51 28.92
C LYS A 492 0.70 -35.42 28.83
N ARG A 493 0.77 -34.61 27.77
CA ARG A 493 -0.19 -33.53 27.51
C ARG A 493 -1.52 -34.11 27.02
N ALA A 494 -2.61 -33.49 27.45
CA ALA A 494 -3.95 -33.79 26.93
C ALA A 494 -4.05 -33.46 25.43
N TRP A 495 -4.96 -34.11 24.71
CA TRP A 495 -5.10 -33.98 23.26
C TRP A 495 -5.37 -32.54 22.78
N TYR A 496 -6.12 -31.75 23.56
CA TYR A 496 -6.45 -30.35 23.26
C TYR A 496 -5.28 -29.37 23.53
N MET A 497 -4.21 -29.84 24.16
CA MET A 497 -2.96 -29.10 24.38
C MET A 497 -1.93 -29.34 23.26
N ASN A 498 -2.35 -30.00 22.18
CA ASN A 498 -1.51 -30.19 21.00
C ASN A 498 -1.24 -28.84 20.33
N PRO A 499 0.02 -28.47 20.05
CA PRO A 499 0.38 -27.17 19.50
C PRO A 499 -0.42 -26.77 18.26
N VAL A 500 -0.72 -27.70 17.35
CA VAL A 500 -1.49 -27.39 16.13
C VAL A 500 -2.91 -26.95 16.46
N PHE A 501 -3.58 -27.69 17.36
CA PHE A 501 -4.95 -27.39 17.77
C PHE A 501 -5.01 -26.09 18.58
N SER A 502 -4.05 -25.89 19.50
CA SER A 502 -3.98 -24.67 20.30
C SER A 502 -3.69 -23.42 19.46
N ILE A 503 -2.83 -23.52 18.42
CA ILE A 503 -2.57 -22.42 17.48
C ILE A 503 -3.83 -22.11 16.67
N LEU A 504 -4.55 -23.13 16.18
CA LEU A 504 -5.74 -22.94 15.35
C LEU A 504 -6.90 -22.31 16.14
N ILE A 505 -7.26 -22.86 17.30
CA ILE A 505 -8.35 -22.33 18.12
C ILE A 505 -7.97 -20.99 18.76
N GLY A 506 -6.76 -20.88 19.29
CA GLY A 506 -6.25 -19.63 19.87
C GLY A 506 -6.16 -18.50 18.85
N GLY A 507 -6.00 -18.83 17.56
CA GLY A 507 -5.90 -17.87 16.46
C GLY A 507 -7.23 -17.38 15.88
N ILE A 508 -8.36 -18.08 16.09
CA ILE A 508 -9.67 -17.71 15.52
C ILE A 508 -10.15 -16.35 16.03
N LEU A 509 -10.00 -16.08 17.32
CA LEU A 509 -10.45 -14.82 17.93
C LEU A 509 -9.58 -13.62 17.48
N PRO A 510 -8.24 -13.68 17.51
CA PRO A 510 -7.36 -12.71 16.87
C PRO A 510 -7.68 -12.48 15.38
N PHE A 511 -7.93 -13.55 14.63
CA PHE A 511 -8.25 -13.47 13.21
C PHE A 511 -9.57 -12.71 12.99
N GLY A 512 -10.63 -13.04 13.73
CA GLY A 512 -11.91 -12.34 13.62
C GLY A 512 -11.81 -10.85 13.95
N ALA A 513 -11.00 -10.49 14.95
CA ALA A 513 -10.74 -9.10 15.31
C ALA A 513 -10.05 -8.29 14.20
N VAL A 514 -9.13 -8.93 13.48
CA VAL A 514 -8.31 -8.28 12.43
C VAL A 514 -8.92 -8.43 11.04
N PHE A 515 -9.86 -9.36 10.84
CA PHE A 515 -10.45 -9.68 9.54
C PHE A 515 -11.10 -8.47 8.86
N ASN A 516 -11.95 -7.73 9.58
CA ASN A 516 -12.63 -6.56 9.02
C ASN A 516 -11.63 -5.47 8.59
N GLU A 517 -10.55 -5.29 9.35
CA GLU A 517 -9.48 -4.34 9.03
C GLU A 517 -8.68 -4.80 7.80
N VAL A 518 -8.35 -6.09 7.70
CA VAL A 518 -7.65 -6.66 6.54
C VAL A 518 -8.48 -6.54 5.26
N VAL A 519 -9.79 -6.80 5.34
CA VAL A 519 -10.71 -6.60 4.21
C VAL A 519 -10.70 -5.13 3.78
N PHE A 520 -10.75 -4.20 4.74
CA PHE A 520 -10.71 -2.77 4.43
C PHE A 520 -9.38 -2.33 3.80
N ILE A 521 -8.25 -2.86 4.29
CA ILE A 521 -6.91 -2.61 3.73
C ILE A 521 -6.85 -3.15 2.28
N LEU A 522 -7.31 -4.38 2.05
CA LEU A 522 -7.32 -5.00 0.71
C LEU A 522 -8.18 -4.20 -0.28
N VAL A 523 -9.37 -3.77 0.14
CA VAL A 523 -10.24 -2.91 -0.66
C VAL A 523 -9.57 -1.56 -0.93
N SER A 524 -8.94 -0.95 0.08
CA SER A 524 -8.26 0.35 -0.07
C SER A 524 -7.06 0.28 -1.04
N ILE A 525 -6.26 -0.79 -0.98
CA ILE A 525 -5.15 -1.04 -1.89
C ILE A 525 -5.67 -1.27 -3.32
N CYS A 526 -6.74 -2.06 -3.47
CA CYS A 526 -7.33 -2.33 -4.79
C CYS A 526 -7.87 -1.07 -5.46
N LEU A 527 -8.50 -0.18 -4.68
CA LEU A 527 -9.12 1.06 -5.16
C LEU A 527 -8.15 2.24 -5.25
N ASN A 528 -6.84 1.98 -5.16
CA ASN A 528 -5.78 2.98 -5.25
C ASN A 528 -5.92 4.14 -4.22
N GLN A 529 -6.64 3.91 -3.11
CA GLN A 529 -6.85 4.89 -2.04
C GLN A 529 -5.77 4.75 -0.96
N ARG A 530 -4.55 5.11 -1.33
CA ARG A 530 -3.31 4.79 -0.61
C ARG A 530 -3.20 5.41 0.79
N ARG A 531 -3.80 6.58 1.03
CA ARG A 531 -3.70 7.28 2.32
C ARG A 531 -4.60 6.65 3.40
N LEU A 532 -5.76 6.14 3.01
CA LEU A 532 -6.71 5.48 3.93
C LEU A 532 -6.16 4.14 4.42
N SER A 533 -5.45 3.42 3.55
CA SER A 533 -4.72 2.18 3.89
C SER A 533 -3.71 2.40 5.01
N MET A 534 -3.01 3.55 5.04
CA MET A 534 -1.93 3.80 6.00
C MET A 534 -2.45 4.07 7.42
N VAL A 535 -3.52 4.86 7.55
CA VAL A 535 -4.16 5.12 8.86
C VAL A 535 -4.74 3.80 9.39
N VAL A 536 -5.39 3.02 8.52
CA VAL A 536 -5.95 1.72 8.91
C VAL A 536 -4.87 0.66 9.16
N GLU A 537 -3.75 0.66 8.45
CA GLU A 537 -2.58 -0.20 8.78
C GLU A 537 -2.05 0.11 10.17
N VAL A 538 -1.90 1.39 10.53
CA VAL A 538 -1.42 1.78 11.86
C VAL A 538 -2.38 1.28 12.96
N PHE A 539 -3.70 1.44 12.78
CA PHE A 539 -4.68 0.96 13.75
C PHE A 539 -4.87 -0.57 13.74
N SER A 540 -4.78 -1.22 12.58
CA SER A 540 -4.76 -2.67 12.43
C SER A 540 -3.53 -3.29 13.09
N HIS A 541 -2.37 -2.63 13.03
CA HIS A 541 -1.16 -3.04 13.74
C HIS A 541 -1.28 -2.87 15.26
N LEU A 542 -1.96 -1.81 15.74
CA LEU A 542 -2.34 -1.68 17.15
C LEU A 542 -3.33 -2.78 17.58
N GLY A 543 -4.30 -3.14 16.72
CA GLY A 543 -5.20 -4.27 16.91
C GLY A 543 -4.48 -5.62 16.93
N LEU A 544 -3.47 -5.81 16.08
CA LEU A 544 -2.58 -6.97 16.04
C LEU A 544 -1.75 -7.08 17.33
N LEU A 545 -1.20 -5.97 17.83
CA LEU A 545 -0.53 -5.91 19.12
C LEU A 545 -1.49 -6.29 20.27
N GLY A 546 -2.74 -5.83 20.24
CA GLY A 546 -3.79 -6.25 21.17
C GLY A 546 -4.16 -7.73 21.02
N SER A 547 -4.15 -8.26 19.80
CA SER A 547 -4.47 -9.65 19.51
C SER A 547 -3.36 -10.62 19.91
N LEU A 548 -2.10 -10.19 19.95
CA LEU A 548 -0.96 -10.97 20.47
C LEU A 548 -1.06 -11.21 21.98
N LEU A 549 -1.82 -10.40 22.73
CA LEU A 549 -2.12 -10.64 24.13
C LEU A 549 -3.07 -11.85 24.32
N PHE A 550 -3.87 -12.19 23.31
CA PHE A 550 -4.85 -13.28 23.40
C PHE A 550 -4.23 -14.69 23.36
N PRO A 551 -3.24 -15.03 22.50
CA PRO A 551 -2.48 -16.27 22.62
C PRO A 551 -1.79 -16.40 23.97
N LEU A 552 -1.29 -15.28 24.51
CA LEU A 552 -0.68 -15.23 25.84
C LEU A 552 -1.70 -15.56 26.93
N LEU A 553 -2.93 -15.03 26.81
CA LEU A 553 -4.08 -15.36 27.65
C LEU A 553 -4.51 -16.82 27.52
N PHE A 554 -4.60 -17.34 26.29
CA PHE A 554 -5.02 -18.71 26.01
C PHE A 554 -4.00 -19.71 26.57
N ILE A 555 -2.71 -19.41 26.45
CA ILE A 555 -1.63 -20.18 27.09
C ILE A 555 -1.77 -20.11 28.61
N LEU A 556 -1.97 -18.93 29.20
CA LEU A 556 -2.17 -18.76 30.65
C LEU A 556 -3.39 -19.54 31.18
N LEU A 557 -4.51 -19.53 30.46
CA LEU A 557 -5.73 -20.27 30.78
C LEU A 557 -5.53 -21.78 30.71
N LEU A 558 -4.76 -22.24 29.73
CA LEU A 558 -4.47 -23.66 29.50
C LEU A 558 -3.33 -24.21 30.39
N THR A 559 -2.44 -23.37 30.91
CA THR A 559 -1.38 -23.78 31.84
C THR A 559 -1.87 -24.06 33.26
N LYS A 560 -3.18 -23.97 33.53
CA LYS A 560 -3.75 -24.39 34.81
C LYS A 560 -3.43 -25.90 35.00
N PRO A 561 -2.73 -26.30 36.07
CA PRO A 561 -2.64 -27.72 36.40
C PRO A 561 -4.06 -28.21 36.70
N ASP A 562 -4.50 -29.22 35.97
CA ASP A 562 -5.79 -29.87 36.17
C ASP A 562 -5.79 -30.42 37.61
N LYS A 563 -6.67 -29.89 38.47
CA LYS A 563 -7.05 -30.55 39.72
C LYS A 563 -7.88 -31.75 39.30
N ARG A 564 -7.23 -32.88 39.03
CA ARG A 564 -7.90 -34.17 39.09
C ARG A 564 -7.10 -35.06 40.02
N ASP A 565 -7.69 -35.24 41.20
CA ASP A 565 -7.39 -36.30 42.15
C ASP A 565 -7.40 -37.68 41.46
#